data_AF-A0A2E4YDK7-F1
#
_entry.id   AF-A0A2E4YDK7-F1
#
_cell.length_a   1.000
_cell.length_b   1.000
_cell.length_c   1.000
_cell.angle_alpha   90.00
_cell.angle_beta   90.00
_cell.angle_gamma   90.00
#
_symmetry.space_group_name_H-M   'P 1'
#
loop_
_entity.id
_entity.type
_entity.pdbx_description
1 polymer ?
#
loop_
_entity_poly.entity_id
_entity_poly.type
_entity_poly.pdbx_seq_one_letter_code
_entity_poly.pdbx_strand_id
1 'polypeptide(L)'
;KGDTKVIGVVSEKPAYLMNSDLTGEFVTPVALTGRVSCKVIGKTQPGDILVSSAIAGYAIVNNNPEVGTVIGKAMETKDTTERGTIEIVVGKV
;
A
#
# COMPACT_ATOMS: atom_id res chain seq x y z
N LYS A 1 13.52 -2.52 -2.26
CA LYS A 1 12.83 -2.57 -0.95
C LYS A 1 12.98 -1.21 -0.31
N GLY A 2 11.90 -0.57 0.15
CA GLY A 2 11.95 0.77 0.72
C GLY A 2 12.27 1.86 -0.31
N ASP A 3 11.74 1.74 -1.53
CA ASP A 3 11.87 2.79 -2.54
C ASP A 3 11.02 4.02 -2.17
N THR A 4 11.65 5.19 -2.13
CA THR A 4 11.03 6.49 -1.82
C THR A 4 10.15 7.04 -2.95
N LYS A 5 10.20 6.44 -4.14
CA LYS A 5 9.37 6.83 -5.29
C LYS A 5 7.96 6.24 -5.24
N VAL A 6 7.68 5.32 -4.30
CA VAL A 6 6.36 4.70 -4.19
C VAL A 6 5.42 5.65 -3.45
N ILE A 7 4.42 6.16 -4.18
CA ILE A 7 3.50 7.19 -3.68
C ILE A 7 2.22 6.64 -3.06
N GLY A 8 1.90 5.35 -3.24
CA GLY A 8 0.66 4.77 -2.74
C GLY A 8 0.31 3.41 -3.36
N VAL A 9 -0.96 3.03 -3.19
CA VAL A 9 -1.53 1.76 -3.69
C VAL A 9 -2.64 2.06 -4.68
N VAL A 10 -2.78 1.22 -5.71
CA VAL A 10 -3.89 1.31 -6.66
C VAL A 10 -5.21 1.00 -5.95
N SER A 11 -6.20 1.88 -6.10
CA SER A 11 -7.51 1.73 -5.46
C SER A 11 -8.55 1.16 -6.44
N GLU A 12 -9.23 0.10 -6.08
CA GLU A 12 -10.35 -0.44 -6.89
C GLU A 12 -11.68 0.27 -6.58
N LYS A 13 -11.82 0.89 -5.40
CA LYS A 13 -13.07 1.47 -4.90
C LYS A 13 -12.83 2.84 -4.23
N PRO A 14 -12.49 3.90 -5.01
CA PRO A 14 -12.29 5.22 -4.45
C PRO A 14 -13.62 5.84 -3.99
N ALA A 15 -13.68 6.32 -2.76
CA ALA A 15 -14.84 7.09 -2.26
C ALA A 15 -14.91 8.49 -2.89
N TYR A 16 -13.75 9.09 -3.16
CA TYR A 16 -13.63 10.36 -3.86
C TYR A 16 -12.43 10.28 -4.80
N LEU A 17 -12.66 10.49 -6.09
CA LEU A 17 -11.60 10.52 -7.10
C LEU A 17 -11.21 11.98 -7.37
N MET A 18 -9.99 12.35 -6.97
CA MET A 18 -9.43 13.64 -7.33
C MET A 18 -8.99 13.63 -8.79
N ASN A 19 -9.19 14.75 -9.49
CA ASN A 19 -8.89 14.92 -10.91
C ASN A 19 -9.60 13.88 -11.80
N SER A 20 -10.91 13.71 -11.57
CA SER A 20 -11.76 12.70 -12.25
C SER A 20 -11.80 12.85 -13.76
N ASP A 21 -11.59 14.05 -14.28
CA ASP A 21 -11.67 14.37 -15.71
C ASP A 21 -10.32 14.18 -16.43
N LEU A 22 -9.32 13.62 -15.74
CA LEU A 22 -8.01 13.35 -16.32
C LEU A 22 -8.12 12.32 -17.44
N THR A 23 -7.60 12.69 -18.62
CA THR A 23 -7.53 11.82 -19.79
C THR A 23 -6.09 11.38 -20.06
N GLY A 24 -5.92 10.12 -20.45
CA GLY A 24 -4.62 9.52 -20.72
C GLY A 24 -4.74 8.03 -21.04
N GLU A 25 -3.67 7.43 -21.54
CA GLU A 25 -3.67 6.01 -21.94
C GLU A 25 -3.74 5.07 -20.72
N PHE A 26 -3.16 5.46 -19.58
CA PHE A 26 -3.09 4.66 -18.35
C PHE A 26 -3.52 5.46 -17.12
N VAL A 27 -4.78 5.89 -17.07
CA VAL A 27 -5.33 6.61 -15.89
C VAL A 27 -5.69 5.60 -14.82
N THR A 28 -4.95 5.60 -13.71
CA THR A 28 -5.17 4.68 -12.58
C THR A 28 -5.43 5.45 -11.28
N PRO A 29 -6.52 5.16 -10.56
CA PRO A 29 -6.77 5.74 -9.24
C PRO A 29 -5.72 5.27 -8.22
N VAL A 30 -5.07 6.22 -7.55
CA VAL A 30 -4.10 5.96 -6.48
C VAL A 30 -4.70 6.39 -5.15
N ALA A 31 -4.66 5.49 -4.16
CA ALA A 31 -5.09 5.76 -2.80
C ALA A 31 -4.11 6.69 -2.11
N LEU A 32 -4.55 7.91 -1.81
CA LEU A 32 -3.78 8.89 -1.01
C LEU A 32 -4.13 8.81 0.48
N THR A 33 -5.38 8.51 0.79
CA THR A 33 -5.85 8.33 2.16
C THR A 33 -7.06 7.39 2.20
N GLY A 34 -7.16 6.56 3.23
CA GLY A 34 -8.28 5.64 3.45
C GLY A 34 -7.85 4.18 3.57
N ARG A 35 -8.86 3.30 3.61
CA ARG A 35 -8.66 1.85 3.69
C ARG A 35 -8.67 1.26 2.29
N VAL A 36 -7.62 0.52 1.94
CA VAL A 36 -7.46 -0.12 0.63
C VAL A 36 -6.82 -1.49 0.74
N SER A 37 -7.17 -2.37 -0.19
CA SER A 37 -6.54 -3.67 -0.36
C SER A 37 -5.12 -3.51 -0.91
N CYS A 38 -4.12 -4.11 -0.25
CA CYS A 38 -2.73 -4.11 -0.68
C CYS A 38 -2.18 -5.53 -0.76
N LYS A 39 -1.39 -5.80 -1.81
CA LYS A 39 -0.69 -7.07 -1.97
C LYS A 39 0.55 -7.08 -1.10
N VAL A 40 0.67 -8.08 -0.22
CA VAL A 40 1.78 -8.21 0.73
C VAL A 40 2.42 -9.59 0.63
N ILE A 41 3.73 -9.63 0.86
CA ILE A 41 4.52 -10.86 0.99
C ILE A 41 5.05 -10.94 2.41
N GLY A 42 4.92 -12.12 3.01
CA GLY A 42 5.30 -12.35 4.40
C GLY A 42 4.11 -12.25 5.36
N LYS A 43 4.45 -12.32 6.64
CA LYS A 43 3.49 -12.22 7.74
C LYS A 43 3.21 -10.75 8.05
N THR A 44 2.00 -10.46 8.50
CA THR A 44 1.58 -9.12 8.93
C THR A 44 0.78 -9.19 10.21
N GLN A 45 0.88 -8.16 11.03
CA GLN A 45 0.03 -7.93 12.18
C GLN A 45 -0.58 -6.52 12.12
N PRO A 46 -1.79 -6.32 12.68
CA PRO A 46 -2.39 -4.99 12.77
C PRO A 46 -1.42 -3.99 13.41
N GLY A 47 -1.21 -2.85 12.74
CA GLY A 47 -0.29 -1.80 13.17
C GLY A 47 1.12 -1.90 12.58
N ASP A 48 1.47 -3.01 11.93
CA ASP A 48 2.75 -3.13 11.22
C ASP A 48 2.86 -2.10 10.10
N ILE A 49 4.06 -1.54 9.95
CA ILE A 49 4.34 -0.57 8.88
C ILE A 49 4.74 -1.32 7.61
N LEU A 50 4.10 -0.95 6.50
CA LEU A 50 4.32 -1.55 5.20
C LEU A 50 5.15 -0.64 4.30
N VAL A 51 6.16 -1.24 3.66
CA VAL A 51 7.04 -0.60 2.68
C VAL A 51 7.07 -1.40 1.39
N SER A 52 7.59 -0.81 0.31
CA SER A 52 7.75 -1.52 -0.96
C SER A 52 8.72 -2.69 -0.83
N SER A 53 8.34 -3.86 -1.37
CA SER A 53 9.20 -5.04 -1.37
C SER A 53 10.26 -4.98 -2.48
N ALA A 54 11.06 -6.04 -2.63
CA ALA A 54 11.92 -6.20 -3.82
C ALA A 54 11.14 -6.75 -5.03
N ILE A 55 9.95 -7.31 -4.82
CA ILE A 55 9.09 -7.85 -5.88
C ILE A 55 8.11 -6.76 -6.28
N ALA A 56 8.09 -6.42 -7.57
CA ALA A 56 7.22 -5.39 -8.11
C ALA A 56 5.74 -5.70 -7.80
N GLY A 57 5.02 -4.68 -7.33
CA GLY A 57 3.59 -4.78 -7.01
C GLY A 57 3.26 -5.41 -5.65
N TYR A 58 4.26 -5.69 -4.80
CA TYR A 58 4.05 -6.21 -3.44
C TYR A 58 4.72 -5.34 -2.38
N ALA A 59 4.06 -5.20 -1.24
CA ALA A 59 4.59 -4.63 -0.02
C ALA A 59 5.13 -5.71 0.93
N ILE A 60 5.96 -5.28 1.89
CA ILE A 60 6.51 -6.11 2.95
C ILE A 60 6.50 -5.30 4.25
N VAL A 61 6.40 -5.98 5.39
CA VAL A 61 6.51 -5.35 6.70
C VAL A 61 7.94 -4.84 6.93
N ASN A 62 8.05 -3.58 7.35
CA ASN A 62 9.27 -2.99 7.88
C ASN A 62 8.91 -1.95 8.94
N ASN A 63 9.04 -2.33 10.22
CA ASN A 63 8.71 -1.47 11.36
C ASN A 63 9.79 -0.42 11.70
N ASN A 64 10.92 -0.43 11.00
CA ASN A 64 11.92 0.64 11.08
C ASN A 64 12.15 1.26 9.68
N PRO A 65 11.14 1.91 9.09
CA PRO A 65 11.20 2.45 7.74
C PRO A 65 11.98 3.77 7.71
N GLU A 66 12.62 4.06 6.59
CA GLU A 66 13.17 5.39 6.31
C GLU A 66 12.03 6.36 5.94
N VAL A 67 12.23 7.64 6.24
CA VAL A 67 11.24 8.69 5.92
C VAL A 67 10.98 8.71 4.41
N GLY A 68 9.70 8.66 4.03
CA GLY A 68 9.27 8.65 2.63
C GLY A 68 9.16 7.27 2.00
N THR A 69 9.45 6.18 2.73
CA THR A 69 9.31 4.79 2.22
C THR A 69 8.02 4.10 2.66
N VAL A 70 7.25 4.76 3.53
CA VAL A 70 6.04 4.19 4.15
C VAL A 70 4.85 4.31 3.23
N ILE A 71 4.21 3.17 2.96
CA ILE A 71 2.98 3.10 2.16
C ILE A 71 1.75 3.22 3.06
N GLY A 72 1.79 2.58 4.23
CA GLY A 72 0.66 2.54 5.16
C GLY A 72 0.87 1.55 6.29
N LYS A 73 -0.19 1.30 7.07
CA LYS A 73 -0.20 0.30 8.14
C LYS A 73 -1.15 -0.84 7.86
N ALA A 74 -0.75 -2.05 8.23
CA ALA A 74 -1.60 -3.23 8.13
C ALA A 74 -2.79 -3.13 9.10
N MET A 75 -3.98 -3.51 8.62
CA MET A 75 -5.18 -3.65 9.47
C MET A 75 -5.53 -5.10 9.78
N GLU A 76 -4.96 -6.05 9.04
CA GLU A 76 -5.27 -7.47 9.13
C GLU A 76 -4.04 -8.31 9.47
N THR A 77 -4.28 -9.40 10.18
CA THR A 77 -3.27 -10.42 10.44
C THR A 77 -3.14 -11.35 9.23
N LYS A 78 -1.91 -11.65 8.85
CA LYS A 78 -1.59 -12.68 7.87
C LYS A 78 -0.49 -13.57 8.44
N ASP A 79 -0.79 -14.85 8.64
CA ASP A 79 0.14 -15.80 9.25
C ASP A 79 1.00 -16.57 8.24
N THR A 80 0.65 -16.48 6.96
CA THR A 80 1.39 -17.15 5.87
C THR A 80 2.57 -16.30 5.42
N THR A 81 3.64 -16.93 4.95
CA THR A 81 4.80 -16.22 4.36
C THR A 81 4.62 -15.92 2.87
N GLU A 82 3.61 -16.51 2.24
CA GLU A 82 3.36 -16.44 0.81
C GLU A 82 2.79 -15.08 0.37
N ARG A 83 2.54 -14.93 -0.94
CA ARG A 83 1.84 -13.77 -1.51
C ARG A 83 0.38 -13.77 -1.06
N GLY A 84 -0.12 -12.63 -0.60
CA GLY A 84 -1.53 -12.45 -0.29
C GLY A 84 -1.97 -11.02 -0.46
N THR A 85 -3.24 -10.77 -0.21
CA THR A 85 -3.83 -9.43 -0.18
C THR A 85 -4.40 -9.22 1.21
N ILE A 86 -4.14 -8.05 1.80
CA ILE A 86 -4.69 -7.63 3.08
C ILE A 86 -5.25 -6.22 2.99
N GLU A 87 -6.15 -5.86 3.89
CA GLU A 87 -6.57 -4.48 4.05
C GLU A 87 -5.53 -3.67 4.83
N ILE A 88 -5.23 -2.48 4.31
CA ILE A 88 -4.29 -1.54 4.91
C ILE A 88 -4.93 -0.17 5.03
N VAL A 89 -4.43 0.62 5.97
CA VAL A 89 -4.73 2.06 6.03
C VAL A 89 -3.58 2.81 5.37
N VAL A 90 -3.91 3.56 4.31
CA VAL A 90 -3.02 4.52 3.65
C VAL A 90 -3.42 5.90 4.15
N GLY A 91 -2.44 6.75 4.48
CA GLY A 91 -2.69 8.09 5.00
C GLY A 91 -1.57 8.56 5.94
N LYS A 92 -1.81 9.70 6.62
CA LYS A 92 -0.83 10.29 7.55
C LYS A 92 -0.54 9.30 8.69
N VAL A 93 0.73 8.90 8.78
CA VAL A 93 1.33 8.07 9.84
C VAL A 93 2.45 8.81 10.53
#